data_AF-R5BL40-F1
#
_entry.id   AF-R5BL40-F1
#
_cell.length_a   1.000
_cell.length_b   1.000
_cell.length_c   1.000
_cell.angle_alpha   90.00
_cell.angle_beta   90.00
_cell.angle_gamma   90.00
#
_symmetry.space_group_name_H-M   'P 1'
#
loop_
_entity.id
_entity.type
_entity.pdbx_description
1 polymer ?
#
loop_
_entity_poly.entity_id
_entity_poly.type
_entity_poly.pdbx_seq_one_letter_code
_entity_poly.pdbx_strand_id
1 'polypeptide(L)'
;MLGAIVGDVVGSRFEWDNLKSKEFELFKPPCHATDDSVMTIAIGNALLKAATAPPEKLAQTTVMSMRILGRAYHGPNYDYGGMFY
;
A
#
# COMPACT_ATOMS: atom_id res chain seq x y z
N MET A 1 3.70 -3.40 10.50
CA MET A 1 3.73 -3.30 9.02
C MET A 1 3.55 -4.67 8.36
N LEU A 2 4.38 -5.69 8.65
CA LEU A 2 4.28 -7.00 7.97
C LEU A 2 2.89 -7.65 8.06
N GLY A 3 2.26 -7.68 9.23
CA GLY A 3 0.91 -8.24 9.37
C GLY A 3 -0.16 -7.50 8.56
N ALA A 4 -0.03 -6.17 8.42
CA ALA A 4 -0.94 -5.36 7.60
C ALA A 4 -0.73 -5.64 6.10
N ILE A 5 0.52 -5.75 5.66
CA ILE A 5 0.88 -6.11 4.28
C ILE A 5 0.39 -7.53 3.94
N VAL A 6 0.56 -8.48 4.86
CA VAL A 6 0.04 -9.84 4.69
C VAL A 6 -1.49 -9.81 4.62
N GLY A 7 -2.15 -9.05 5.50
CA GLY A 7 -3.61 -8.89 5.48
C GLY A 7 -4.12 -8.32 4.16
N ASP A 8 -3.45 -7.30 3.63
CA ASP A 8 -3.73 -6.71 2.32
C ASP A 8 -3.57 -7.74 1.18
N VAL A 9 -2.40 -8.38 1.07
CA VAL A 9 -2.12 -9.37 0.01
C VAL A 9 -3.09 -10.56 0.03
N VAL A 10 -3.43 -11.05 1.22
CA VAL A 10 -4.37 -12.16 1.40
C VAL A 10 -5.81 -11.70 1.15
N GLY A 11 -6.13 -10.48 1.55
CA GLY A 11 -7.46 -9.87 1.44
C GLY A 11 -7.85 -9.46 0.02
N SER A 12 -6.89 -9.09 -0.82
CA SER A 12 -7.15 -8.53 -2.16
C SER A 12 -7.94 -9.45 -3.09
N ARG A 13 -7.84 -10.77 -2.94
CA ARG A 13 -8.65 -11.69 -3.73
C ARG A 13 -10.13 -11.74 -3.33
N PHE A 14 -10.48 -11.21 -2.16
CA PHE A 14 -11.85 -11.12 -1.65
C PHE A 14 -12.43 -9.73 -1.85
N GLU A 15 -11.66 -8.81 -2.44
CA GLU A 15 -12.18 -7.53 -2.90
C GLU A 15 -13.25 -7.81 -3.95
N TRP A 16 -14.46 -7.29 -3.73
CA TRP A 16 -15.64 -7.51 -4.60
C TRP A 16 -16.25 -8.92 -4.57
N ASP A 17 -15.62 -9.90 -3.89
CA ASP A 17 -16.15 -11.26 -3.65
C ASP A 17 -15.96 -11.68 -2.17
N ASN A 18 -16.92 -11.29 -1.34
CA ASN A 18 -16.80 -11.39 0.11
C ASN A 18 -16.86 -12.85 0.63
N LEU A 19 -15.83 -13.28 1.36
CA LEU A 19 -15.84 -14.52 2.13
C LEU A 19 -16.00 -14.23 3.63
N LYS A 20 -17.08 -14.71 4.26
CA LYS A 20 -17.30 -14.59 5.72
C LYS A 20 -16.67 -15.71 6.55
N SER A 21 -16.06 -16.70 5.90
CA SER A 21 -15.38 -17.82 6.54
C SER A 21 -13.96 -17.45 6.97
N LYS A 22 -13.46 -18.09 8.02
CA LYS A 22 -12.04 -18.05 8.41
C LYS A 22 -11.25 -19.22 7.81
N GLU A 23 -11.95 -20.18 7.19
CA GLU A 23 -11.36 -21.31 6.49
C GLU A 23 -10.99 -20.89 5.08
N PHE A 24 -9.76 -20.40 4.92
CA PHE A 24 -9.19 -20.06 3.62
C PHE A 24 -7.67 -20.21 3.61
N GLU A 25 -7.12 -20.50 2.44
CA GLU A 25 -5.67 -20.58 2.26
C GLU A 25 -5.08 -19.16 2.26
N LEU A 26 -4.03 -18.90 3.04
CA LEU A 26 -3.44 -17.55 3.13
C LEU A 26 -2.94 -17.07 1.75
N PHE A 27 -1.99 -17.78 1.13
CA PHE A 27 -1.42 -17.37 -0.15
C PHE A 27 -1.89 -18.28 -1.28
N LYS A 28 -2.68 -17.73 -2.21
CA LYS A 28 -3.16 -18.43 -3.40
C LYS A 28 -3.31 -17.43 -4.54
N PRO A 29 -2.96 -17.76 -5.80
CA PRO A 29 -3.38 -16.92 -6.93
C PRO A 29 -4.90 -16.70 -6.85
N PRO A 30 -5.42 -15.46 -6.91
CA PRO A 30 -4.80 -14.21 -7.38
C PRO A 30 -4.38 -13.18 -6.29
N CYS A 31 -3.90 -13.61 -5.11
CA CYS A 31 -3.39 -12.71 -4.07
C CYS A 31 -2.30 -11.76 -4.57
N HIS A 32 -2.45 -10.47 -4.25
CA HIS A 32 -1.55 -9.42 -4.72
C HIS A 32 -1.60 -8.20 -3.78
N ALA A 33 -0.52 -7.41 -3.72
CA ALA A 33 -0.47 -6.22 -2.84
C ALA A 33 -1.27 -5.05 -3.46
N THR A 34 -2.00 -4.30 -2.63
CA THR A 34 -2.80 -3.16 -3.08
C THR A 34 -2.14 -1.83 -2.70
N ASP A 35 -2.85 -0.71 -2.92
CA ASP A 35 -2.41 0.62 -2.50
C ASP A 35 -2.24 0.71 -0.99
N ASP A 36 -2.96 -0.07 -0.19
CA ASP A 36 -2.79 -0.12 1.26
C ASP A 36 -1.32 -0.42 1.64
N SER A 37 -0.73 -1.45 1.03
CA SER A 37 0.68 -1.78 1.24
C SER A 37 1.61 -0.71 0.68
N VAL A 38 1.36 -0.22 -0.54
CA VAL A 38 2.23 0.76 -1.21
C VAL A 38 2.26 2.09 -0.42
N MET A 39 1.09 2.56 0.03
CA MET A 39 0.96 3.79 0.82
C MET A 39 1.52 3.61 2.23
N THR A 40 1.31 2.45 2.86
CA THR A 40 1.95 2.13 4.15
C THR A 40 3.48 2.22 4.06
N ILE A 41 4.07 1.67 3.00
CA ILE A 41 5.52 1.79 2.74
C ILE A 41 5.90 3.26 2.46
N ALA A 42 5.07 4.00 1.73
CA ALA A 42 5.32 5.41 1.45
C ALA A 42 5.37 6.29 2.70
N ILE A 43 4.48 6.05 3.67
CA ILE A 43 4.53 6.71 4.98
C ILE A 43 5.82 6.33 5.71
N GLY A 44 6.20 5.04 5.73
CA GLY A 44 7.46 4.60 6.35
C GLY A 44 8.68 5.30 5.75
N ASN A 45 8.75 5.39 4.42
CA ASN A 45 9.80 6.11 3.70
C ASN A 45 9.82 7.61 4.04
N ALA A 46 8.65 8.24 4.18
CA ALA A 46 8.55 9.64 4.54
C ALA A 46 9.05 9.90 5.97
N LEU A 47 8.71 9.02 6.92
CA LEU A 47 9.18 9.11 8.30
C LEU A 47 10.69 8.96 8.42
N LEU A 48 11.28 8.01 7.69
CA LEU A 48 12.73 7.82 7.67
C LEU A 48 13.47 9.05 7.12
N LYS A 49 12.94 9.66 6.06
CA LYS A 49 13.49 10.90 5.48
C LYS A 49 13.29 12.11 6.39
N ALA A 50 12.15 12.18 7.08
CA ALA A 50 11.82 13.26 7.98
C ALA A 50 12.62 13.19 9.30
N ALA A 51 13.06 12.00 9.72
CA ALA A 51 13.85 11.82 10.94
C ALA A 51 15.17 12.62 10.94
N THR A 52 15.71 12.94 9.76
CA THR A 52 16.93 13.75 9.60
C THR A 52 16.64 15.14 9.03
N ALA A 53 15.38 15.54 8.88
CA ALA A 53 14.97 16.79 8.26
C ALA A 53 14.19 17.68 9.24
N PRO A 54 14.04 18.99 8.94
CA PRO A 54 13.19 19.86 9.74
C PRO A 54 11.72 19.38 9.77
N PRO A 55 11.02 19.46 10.93
CA PRO A 55 9.65 18.94 11.08
C PRO A 55 8.65 19.52 10.07
N GLU A 56 8.83 20.76 9.63
CA GLU A 56 7.99 21.41 8.62
C GLU A 56 8.02 20.70 7.26
N LYS A 57 9.04 19.87 6.99
CA LYS A 57 9.15 19.10 5.74
C LYS A 57 8.42 17.77 5.79
N LEU A 58 7.85 17.36 6.92
CA LEU A 58 7.16 16.07 7.04
C LEU A 58 6.01 15.97 6.03
N ALA A 59 5.12 16.97 6.00
CA ALA A 59 3.99 16.98 5.08
C ALA A 59 4.43 16.90 3.61
N GLN A 60 5.41 17.71 3.21
CA GLN A 60 5.96 17.70 1.85
C GLN A 60 6.59 16.33 1.50
N THR A 61 7.36 15.76 2.42
CA THR A 61 8.06 14.48 2.21
C THR A 61 7.09 13.31 2.13
N THR A 62 6.00 13.37 2.89
CA THR A 62 4.89 12.41 2.83
C THR A 62 4.21 12.45 1.48
N VAL A 63 3.76 13.62 1.02
CA VAL A 63 3.11 13.78 -0.30
C VAL A 63 4.04 13.29 -1.41
N MET A 64 5.32 13.66 -1.37
CA MET A 64 6.29 13.22 -2.36
C MET A 64 6.49 11.70 -2.35
N SER A 65 6.59 11.08 -1.18
CA SER A 65 6.78 9.63 -1.05
C SER A 65 5.57 8.86 -1.58
N MET A 66 4.36 9.30 -1.24
CA MET A 66 3.11 8.69 -1.72
C MET A 66 2.99 8.80 -3.24
N ARG A 67 3.28 9.99 -3.81
CA ARG A 67 3.25 10.20 -5.27
C ARG A 67 4.30 9.38 -6.02
N ILE A 68 5.52 9.27 -5.48
CA ILE A 68 6.60 8.49 -6.10
C ILE A 68 6.24 7.01 -6.10
N LEU A 69 5.89 6.45 -4.94
CA LEU A 69 5.62 5.01 -4.80
C LEU A 69 4.29 4.62 -5.46
N GLY A 70 3.24 5.42 -5.30
CA GLY A 70 1.95 5.20 -5.95
C GLY A 70 2.07 5.12 -7.47
N ARG A 71 2.87 6.00 -8.08
CA ARG A 71 3.13 5.93 -9.54
C ARG A 71 4.06 4.79 -9.94
N ALA A 72 5.06 4.48 -9.13
CA ALA A 72 6.02 3.41 -9.44
C ALA A 72 5.38 2.01 -9.45
N TYR A 73 4.35 1.81 -8.63
CA TYR A 73 3.64 0.54 -8.50
C TYR A 73 2.23 0.55 -9.14
N HIS A 74 1.84 1.64 -9.79
CA HIS A 74 0.67 1.68 -10.67
C HIS A 74 0.96 0.91 -11.97
N GLY A 75 0.12 -0.06 -12.33
CA GLY A 75 0.34 -0.91 -13.51
C GLY A 75 -0.92 -1.62 -14.01
N PRO A 76 -0.84 -2.33 -15.15
CA PRO A 76 -2.00 -2.90 -15.85
C PRO A 76 -2.78 -3.97 -15.06
N ASN A 77 -2.24 -4.47 -13.95
CA ASN A 77 -2.89 -5.45 -13.06
C ASN A 77 -3.20 -4.85 -11.68
N TYR A 78 -2.92 -3.56 -11.46
CA TYR A 78 -2.96 -2.88 -10.17
C TYR A 78 -3.44 -1.45 -10.40
N ASP A 79 -4.76 -1.28 -10.48
CA ASP A 79 -5.37 0.04 -10.60
C ASP A 79 -5.91 0.48 -9.25
N TYR A 80 -5.18 1.41 -8.63
CA TYR A 80 -5.52 2.02 -7.35
C TYR A 80 -6.47 3.22 -7.52
N GLY A 81 -7.25 3.26 -8.59
CA GLY A 81 -8.27 4.28 -8.84
C GLY A 81 -7.75 5.61 -9.40
N GLY A 82 -6.61 5.62 -10.11
CA GLY A 82 -6.13 6.77 -10.88
C GLY A 82 -5.88 8.10 -10.14
N MET A 83 -6.01 8.16 -8.80
CA MET A 83 -6.07 9.41 -8.04
C MET A 83 -4.72 9.91 -7.49
N PHE A 84 -3.62 9.22 -7.80
CA PHE A 84 -2.27 9.63 -7.36
C PHE A 84 -1.64 10.68 -8.30
N TYR A 85 -2.32 11.82 -8.49
CA TYR A 85 -1.83 12.94 -9.30
C TYR A 85 -0.72 13.72 -8.59
#